data_AF-F6DHT1-F1
#
_entry.id   AF-F6DHT1-F1
#
_cell.length_a   1.000
_cell.length_b   1.000
_cell.length_c   1.000
_cell.angle_alpha   90.00
_cell.angle_beta   90.00
_cell.angle_gamma   90.00
#
_symmetry.space_group_name_H-M   'P 1'
#
loop_
_entity.id
_entity.type
_entity.pdbx_description
1 polymer ?
#
loop_
_entity_poly.entity_id
_entity_poly.type
_entity_poly.pdbx_seq_one_letter_code
_entity_poly.pdbx_strand_id
1 'polypeptide(L)'
;MSETLLVYVPDLGQGVSFYQALGLALEELLPEREALLSPLEGPLLLLRPGEGGVARGPQRPRPEGQGFARLRVEEGRLVFLVDNLAHEKLRLAKYGLGFREAGDHLLLFDPGGNPVLVREEA
;
A
#
# COMPACT_ATOMS: atom_id res chain seq x y z
N MET A 1 -16.41 -1.47 12.39
CA MET A 1 -15.18 -2.26 12.19
C MET A 1 -14.96 -2.36 10.70
N SER A 2 -13.72 -2.24 10.25
CA SER A 2 -13.36 -2.20 8.82
C SER A 2 -12.77 -3.54 8.40
N GLU A 3 -12.97 -3.95 7.14
CA GLU A 3 -12.23 -5.07 6.56
C GLU A 3 -10.76 -4.65 6.42
N THR A 4 -9.84 -5.44 6.99
CA THR A 4 -8.40 -5.20 6.92
C THR A 4 -7.84 -5.91 5.70
N LEU A 5 -6.93 -5.27 4.97
CA LEU A 5 -6.13 -5.92 3.95
C LEU A 5 -4.80 -6.37 4.54
N LEU A 6 -4.35 -7.58 4.21
CA LEU A 6 -3.05 -8.11 4.59
C LEU A 6 -2.10 -8.07 3.41
N VAL A 7 -0.86 -7.68 3.66
CA VAL A 7 0.26 -7.83 2.74
C VAL A 7 1.43 -8.48 3.46
N TYR A 8 2.03 -9.48 2.82
CA TYR A 8 3.27 -10.08 3.30
C TYR A 8 4.48 -9.38 2.70
N VAL A 9 5.42 -8.99 3.56
CA VAL A 9 6.70 -8.39 3.18
C VAL A 9 7.86 -9.06 3.92
N PRO A 10 9.05 -9.17 3.31
CA PRO A 10 10.22 -9.73 3.97
C PRO A 10 10.73 -8.81 5.10
N ASP A 11 10.57 -7.50 4.91
CA ASP A 11 11.02 -6.48 5.84
C ASP A 11 9.94 -5.42 6.10
N LEU A 12 9.55 -5.25 7.36
CA LEU A 12 8.51 -4.28 7.74
C LEU A 12 8.97 -2.84 7.53
N GLY A 13 10.26 -2.51 7.76
CA GLY A 13 10.76 -1.16 7.59
C GLY A 13 10.71 -0.70 6.13
N GLN A 14 11.12 -1.58 5.21
CA GLN A 14 11.01 -1.36 3.77
C GLN A 14 9.55 -1.30 3.32
N GLY A 15 8.70 -2.22 3.82
CA GLY A 15 7.27 -2.23 3.51
C GLY A 15 6.58 -0.94 3.94
N VAL A 16 6.76 -0.53 5.19
CA VAL A 16 6.24 0.74 5.71
C VAL A 16 6.71 1.92 4.87
N SER A 17 8.02 2.00 4.57
CA SER A 17 8.57 3.08 3.76
C SER A 17 7.96 3.14 2.35
N PHE A 18 7.76 1.98 1.72
CA PHE A 18 7.12 1.87 0.41
C PHE A 18 5.67 2.40 0.44
N TYR A 19 4.86 1.92 1.38
CA TYR A 19 3.45 2.30 1.44
C TYR A 19 3.22 3.73 1.94
N GLN A 20 4.11 4.27 2.79
CA GLN A 20 4.06 5.68 3.17
C GLN A 20 4.36 6.60 1.99
N ALA A 21 5.29 6.22 1.11
CA ALA A 21 5.56 6.97 -0.11
C ALA A 21 4.38 6.93 -1.11
N LEU A 22 3.50 5.94 -1.01
CA LEU A 22 2.20 5.88 -1.69
C LEU A 22 1.07 6.63 -0.96
N GLY A 23 1.36 7.27 0.18
CA GLY A 23 0.43 8.15 0.88
C GLY A 23 -0.34 7.51 2.04
N LEU A 24 0.04 6.32 2.50
CA LEU A 24 -0.51 5.74 3.73
C LEU A 24 0.16 6.36 4.96
N ALA A 25 -0.60 6.52 6.05
CA ALA A 25 -0.03 6.89 7.34
C ALA A 25 0.34 5.64 8.14
N LEU A 26 1.47 5.65 8.84
CA LEU A 26 1.81 4.62 9.81
C LEU A 26 1.05 4.90 11.11
N GLU A 27 0.31 3.91 11.59
CA GLU A 27 -0.41 3.99 12.85
C GLU A 27 0.32 3.23 13.96
N GLU A 28 0.72 1.99 13.67
CA GLU A 28 1.42 1.14 14.63
C GLU A 28 2.51 0.33 13.93
N LEU A 29 3.66 0.17 14.61
CA LEU A 29 4.73 -0.71 14.18
C LEU A 29 5.16 -1.60 15.34
N LEU A 30 4.98 -2.91 15.16
CA LEU A 30 5.54 -3.95 16.00
C LEU A 30 6.68 -4.62 15.21
N PRO A 31 7.95 -4.20 15.38
CA PRO A 31 9.05 -4.47 14.44
C PRO A 31 9.31 -5.94 14.08
N GLU A 32 8.90 -6.87 14.95
CA GLU A 32 9.11 -8.30 14.76
C GLU A 32 7.84 -9.05 14.31
N ARG A 33 6.71 -8.35 14.17
CA ARG A 33 5.40 -8.98 14.00
C ARG A 33 4.59 -8.36 12.86
N GLU A 34 4.23 -7.09 12.99
CA GLU A 34 3.26 -6.45 12.09
C GLU A 34 3.42 -4.93 12.05
N ALA A 35 2.94 -4.31 10.97
CA ALA A 35 2.78 -2.86 10.87
C ALA A 35 1.38 -2.52 10.36
N LEU A 36 0.72 -1.57 11.02
CA LEU A 36 -0.61 -1.10 10.67
C LEU A 36 -0.51 0.25 9.97
N LEU A 37 -1.05 0.31 8.75
CA LEU A 37 -1.07 1.49 7.91
C LEU A 37 -2.51 1.90 7.60
N SER A 38 -2.72 3.22 7.46
CA SER A 38 -4.02 3.83 7.23
C SER A 38 -4.12 4.48 5.84
N PRO A 39 -4.79 3.84 4.88
CA PRO A 39 -5.42 4.50 3.74
C PRO A 39 -6.85 4.95 4.10
N LEU A 40 -7.51 5.68 3.19
CA LEU A 40 -8.83 6.27 3.44
C LEU A 40 -9.94 5.22 3.66
N GLU A 41 -9.85 4.06 3.02
CA GLU A 41 -10.91 3.04 2.95
C GLU A 41 -10.91 2.07 4.14
N GLY A 42 -9.76 1.82 4.76
CA GLY A 42 -9.63 0.81 5.81
C GLY A 42 -8.20 0.32 5.99
N PRO A 43 -7.87 -0.31 7.12
CA PRO A 43 -6.49 -0.60 7.50
C PRO A 43 -5.79 -1.56 6.51
N LEU A 44 -4.52 -1.27 6.25
CA LEU A 44 -3.57 -2.17 5.59
C LEU A 44 -2.59 -2.70 6.64
N LEU A 45 -2.57 -4.01 6.87
CA LEU A 45 -1.67 -4.67 7.80
C LEU A 45 -0.55 -5.36 7.04
N LEU A 46 0.69 -4.97 7.33
CA LEU A 46 1.89 -5.66 6.87
C LEU A 46 2.28 -6.75 7.87
N LEU A 47 2.58 -7.94 7.37
CA LEU A 47 3.02 -9.07 8.19
C LEU A 47 4.40 -9.57 7.72
N ARG A 48 5.19 -10.05 8.69
CA ARG A 48 6.45 -10.79 8.46
C ARG A 48 6.34 -12.20 9.06
N PRO A 49 7.00 -13.23 8.49
CA PRO A 49 7.46 -13.37 7.10
C PRO A 49 6.39 -14.07 6.25
N GLY A 50 6.36 -13.77 4.95
CA GLY A 50 5.57 -14.52 3.98
C GLY A 50 6.04 -14.25 2.57
N GLU A 51 5.88 -15.24 1.67
CA GLU A 51 5.92 -14.97 0.24
C GLU A 51 4.75 -14.03 -0.07
N GLY A 52 4.99 -13.00 -0.88
CA GLY A 52 4.03 -11.92 -1.13
C GLY A 52 2.60 -12.41 -1.38
N GLY A 53 1.63 -11.56 -1.09
CA GLY A 53 0.25 -11.76 -1.47
C GLY A 53 -0.62 -10.71 -0.82
N VAL A 54 -1.77 -10.44 -1.44
CA VAL A 54 -2.82 -9.61 -0.85
C VAL A 54 -3.92 -10.53 -0.37
N ALA A 55 -4.29 -10.45 0.91
CA ALA A 55 -5.36 -11.25 1.48
C ALA A 55 -6.30 -10.39 2.34
N ARG A 56 -7.49 -10.93 2.63
CA ARG A 56 -8.37 -10.36 3.65
C ARG A 56 -7.87 -10.74 5.03
N GLY A 57 -7.81 -9.76 5.91
CA GLY A 57 -7.34 -9.90 7.27
C GLY A 57 -8.45 -9.93 8.32
N PRO A 58 -8.07 -10.07 9.60
CA PRO A 58 -9.01 -9.95 10.70
C PRO A 58 -9.60 -8.54 10.73
N GLN A 59 -10.83 -8.39 11.21
CA GLN A 59 -11.41 -7.06 11.43
C GLN A 59 -10.58 -6.30 12.48
N ARG A 60 -10.21 -5.07 12.14
CA ARG A 60 -9.51 -4.14 13.05
C ARG A 60 -10.35 -2.88 13.24
N PRO A 61 -10.13 -2.13 14.34
CA PRO A 61 -10.59 -0.76 14.43
C PRO A 61 -10.12 0.05 13.22
N ARG A 62 -10.89 1.06 12.83
CA ARG A 62 -10.44 1.99 11.80
C ARG A 62 -9.26 2.78 12.38
N PRO A 63 -8.17 2.93 11.62
CA PRO A 63 -7.06 3.74 12.05
C PRO A 63 -7.43 5.18 12.43
N GLU A 64 -6.70 5.75 13.40
CA GLU A 64 -6.80 7.17 13.74
C GLU A 64 -6.01 8.07 12.78
N GLY A 65 -4.90 7.56 12.25
CA GLY A 65 -4.07 8.27 11.27
C GLY A 65 -4.81 8.54 9.97
N GLN A 66 -4.56 9.69 9.35
CA GLN A 66 -5.13 10.06 8.05
C GLN A 66 -4.05 10.03 6.97
N GLY A 67 -3.89 8.87 6.33
CA GLY A 67 -3.29 8.84 4.99
C GLY A 67 -4.22 9.52 3.99
N PHE A 68 -3.69 9.87 2.82
CA PHE A 68 -4.48 10.47 1.73
C PHE A 68 -4.70 9.51 0.56
N ALA A 69 -4.06 8.33 0.60
CA ALA A 69 -4.20 7.31 -0.43
C ALA A 69 -5.59 6.68 -0.42
N ARG A 70 -6.14 6.51 -1.62
CA ARG A 70 -7.33 5.69 -1.86
C ARG A 70 -6.92 4.32 -2.37
N LEU A 71 -7.36 3.27 -1.70
CA LEU A 71 -6.95 1.88 -1.92
C LEU A 71 -8.15 0.98 -2.27
N ARG A 72 -7.97 0.14 -3.28
CA ARG A 72 -8.90 -0.94 -3.65
C ARG A 72 -8.14 -2.25 -3.86
N VAL A 73 -8.88 -3.35 -3.92
CA VAL A 73 -8.37 -4.66 -4.34
C VAL A 73 -9.07 -5.10 -5.61
N GLU A 74 -8.30 -5.38 -6.65
CA GLU A 74 -8.79 -5.87 -7.94
C GLU A 74 -7.99 -7.10 -8.35
N GLU A 75 -8.67 -8.23 -8.60
CA GLU A 75 -8.03 -9.50 -9.00
C GLU A 75 -6.85 -9.92 -8.08
N GLY A 76 -6.96 -9.66 -6.79
CA GLY A 76 -5.91 -9.98 -5.80
C GLY A 76 -4.72 -9.01 -5.79
N ARG A 77 -4.85 -7.83 -6.40
CA ARG A 77 -3.81 -6.78 -6.46
C ARG A 77 -4.27 -5.52 -5.73
N LEU A 78 -3.33 -4.80 -5.15
CA LEU A 78 -3.59 -3.47 -4.61
C LEU A 78 -3.68 -2.46 -5.75
N VAL A 79 -4.73 -1.67 -5.75
CA VAL A 79 -4.96 -0.58 -6.70
C VAL A 79 -5.08 0.73 -5.93
N PHE A 80 -4.17 1.64 -6.19
CA PHE A 80 -4.14 2.98 -5.66
C PHE A 80 -4.79 3.93 -6.65
N LEU A 81 -5.80 4.67 -6.19
CA LEU A 81 -6.46 5.70 -6.97
C LEU A 81 -5.88 7.06 -6.56
N VAL A 82 -5.47 7.83 -7.56
CA VAL A 82 -4.87 9.16 -7.39
C VAL A 82 -5.61 10.18 -8.25
N ASP A 83 -5.56 11.45 -7.86
CA ASP A 83 -6.24 12.50 -8.63
C ASP A 83 -5.49 12.84 -9.93
N ASN A 84 -4.17 12.64 -9.98
CA ASN A 84 -3.34 12.99 -11.12
C ASN A 84 -2.08 12.10 -11.20
N LEU A 85 -1.95 11.32 -12.28
CA LEU A 85 -0.86 10.37 -12.46
C LEU A 85 0.48 11.07 -12.68
N ALA A 86 0.50 12.23 -13.33
CA ALA A 86 1.73 12.97 -13.57
C ALA A 86 2.34 13.49 -12.27
N HIS A 87 1.52 14.00 -11.35
CA HIS A 87 1.96 14.39 -10.02
C HIS A 87 2.44 13.16 -9.22
N GLU A 88 1.73 12.05 -9.34
CA GLU A 88 2.11 10.81 -8.68
C GLU A 88 3.50 10.31 -9.13
N LYS A 89 3.79 10.33 -10.45
CA LYS A 89 5.12 9.99 -10.98
C LYS A 89 6.23 10.84 -10.34
N LEU A 90 6.01 12.14 -10.15
CA LEU A 90 6.99 13.01 -9.48
C LEU A 90 7.19 12.63 -8.01
N ARG A 91 6.12 12.25 -7.31
CA ARG A 91 6.20 11.77 -5.93
C ARG A 91 6.98 10.46 -5.84
N LEU A 92 6.66 9.49 -6.70
CA LEU A 92 7.37 8.21 -6.77
C LEU A 92 8.86 8.42 -7.03
N ALA A 93 9.22 9.29 -7.99
CA ALA A 93 10.61 9.64 -8.27
C ALA A 93 11.31 10.28 -7.07
N LYS A 94 10.63 11.20 -6.34
CA LYS A 94 11.16 11.82 -5.11
C LYS A 94 11.51 10.79 -4.04
N TYR A 95 10.73 9.72 -3.92
CA TYR A 95 10.97 8.64 -2.97
C TYR A 95 11.84 7.50 -3.53
N GLY A 96 12.34 7.62 -4.76
CA GLY A 96 13.18 6.60 -5.39
C GLY A 96 12.45 5.30 -5.74
N LEU A 97 11.12 5.35 -5.89
CA LEU A 97 10.30 4.20 -6.24
C LEU A 97 10.31 3.97 -7.75
N GLY A 98 10.80 2.79 -8.15
CA GLY A 98 10.72 2.33 -9.53
C GLY A 98 9.29 1.96 -9.91
N PHE A 99 8.85 2.40 -11.10
CA PHE A 99 7.57 2.02 -11.68
C PHE A 99 7.72 1.72 -13.17
N ARG A 100 6.76 0.96 -13.71
CA ARG A 100 6.61 0.72 -15.15
C ARG A 100 5.32 1.38 -15.61
N GLU A 101 5.36 2.03 -16.78
CA GLU A 101 4.16 2.56 -17.40
C GLU A 101 3.45 1.45 -18.19
N ALA A 102 2.14 1.30 -17.99
CA ALA A 102 1.34 0.26 -18.61
C ALA A 102 -0.01 0.83 -19.08
N GLY A 103 0.01 1.58 -20.17
CA GLY A 103 -1.20 2.24 -20.68
C GLY A 103 -1.64 3.38 -19.78
N ASP A 104 -2.76 3.19 -19.08
CA ASP A 104 -3.43 4.18 -18.23
C ASP A 104 -3.02 4.12 -16.74
N HIS A 105 -2.09 3.23 -16.39
CA HIS A 105 -1.65 3.03 -15.01
C HIS A 105 -0.15 2.82 -14.89
N LEU A 106 0.34 2.96 -13.66
CA LEU A 106 1.69 2.61 -13.25
C LEU A 106 1.66 1.26 -12.54
N LEU A 107 2.62 0.41 -12.86
CA LEU A 107 2.87 -0.84 -12.17
C LEU A 107 4.13 -0.71 -11.32
N LEU A 108 3.97 -0.92 -10.01
CA LEU A 108 5.04 -1.00 -9.04
C LEU A 108 5.09 -2.41 -8.46
N PHE A 109 6.21 -2.72 -7.83
CA PHE A 109 6.36 -3.91 -6.99
C PHE A 109 6.79 -3.46 -5.61
N ASP A 110 6.06 -3.90 -4.59
CA ASP A 110 6.48 -3.67 -3.20
C ASP A 110 7.74 -4.52 -2.87
N PRO A 111 8.34 -4.35 -1.67
CA PRO A 111 9.49 -5.16 -1.25
C PRO A 111 9.22 -6.66 -1.17
N GLY A 112 7.95 -7.10 -1.07
CA GLY A 112 7.54 -8.50 -1.12
C GLY A 112 7.33 -9.03 -2.54
N GLY A 113 7.50 -8.20 -3.57
CA GLY A 113 7.24 -8.54 -4.96
C GLY A 113 5.76 -8.48 -5.36
N ASN A 114 4.90 -7.91 -4.51
CA ASN A 114 3.47 -7.76 -4.79
C ASN A 114 3.24 -6.70 -5.87
N PRO A 115 2.48 -7.00 -6.92
CA PRO A 115 2.12 -5.99 -7.92
C PRO A 115 1.17 -4.96 -7.30
N VAL A 116 1.56 -3.69 -7.41
CA VAL A 116 0.77 -2.53 -6.98
C VAL A 116 0.48 -1.67 -8.19
N LEU A 117 -0.81 -1.47 -8.48
CA LEU A 117 -1.26 -0.61 -9.57
C LEU A 117 -1.56 0.77 -9.04
N VAL A 118 -1.18 1.81 -9.78
CA VAL A 118 -1.53 3.20 -9.46
C VAL A 118 -2.15 3.83 -10.70
N ARG A 119 -3.36 4.36 -10.59
CA ARG A 119 -4.09 4.96 -11.72
C ARG A 119 -4.97 6.12 -11.28
N GLU A 120 -5.40 6.92 -12.23
CA GLU A 120 -6.32 8.03 -11.95
C GLU A 120 -7.70 7.50 -11.55
N GLU A 121 -8.37 8.22 -10.66
CA GLU A 121 -9.78 7.97 -10.37
C GLU A 121 -10.63 8.38 -11.59
N ALA A 122 -11.40 7.43 -12.13
CA ALA A 122 -12.30 7.65 -13.26
C ALA A 122 -13.60 8.34 -12.86
#